data_AF-A0A3E1R5J9-F1
#
_entry.id   AF-A0A3E1R5J9-F1
#
_cell.length_a   1.000
_cell.length_b   1.000
_cell.length_c   1.000
_cell.angle_alpha   90.00
_cell.angle_beta   90.00
_cell.angle_gamma   90.00
#
_symmetry.space_group_name_H-M   'P 1'
#
loop_
_entity.id
_entity.type
_entity.pdbx_description
1 polymer ?
#
loop_
_entity_poly.entity_id
_entity_poly.type
_entity_poly.pdbx_seq_one_letter_code
_entity_poly.pdbx_strand_id
1 'polypeptide(L)'
;MDIAPNAWPRNAASNAAKLIAEADGIILTAGAGIGVDSGLPDFRGNEGFWKAYPALAKAGIGFTSIASPRSFQRTPHLAWGFYSHRLALYRSIEPHKGFDVLRHWVLIPASI
;
A
#
# COMPACT_ATOMS: atom_id res chain seq x y z
N MET A 1 2.06 -30.23 5.97
CA MET A 1 0.95 -29.59 6.71
C MET A 1 0.17 -28.79 5.67
N ASP A 2 -0.78 -29.46 5.03
CA ASP A 2 -1.50 -28.94 3.87
C ASP A 2 -2.66 -28.06 4.32
N ILE A 3 -2.51 -26.75 4.10
CA ILE A 3 -3.62 -25.81 4.16
C ILE A 3 -4.30 -25.87 2.80
N ALA A 4 -5.43 -26.57 2.70
CA ALA A 4 -6.27 -26.53 1.51
C ALA A 4 -6.64 -25.07 1.21
N PRO A 5 -6.53 -24.58 -0.03
CA PRO A 5 -6.34 -23.15 -0.27
C PRO A 5 -7.57 -22.24 -0.02
N ASN A 6 -8.74 -22.77 0.39
CA ASN A 6 -9.98 -21.99 0.28
C ASN A 6 -11.01 -22.15 1.41
N ALA A 7 -10.74 -22.87 2.51
CA ALA A 7 -11.76 -23.09 3.55
C ALA A 7 -11.46 -22.29 4.82
N TRP A 8 -11.76 -21.00 4.79
CA TRP A 8 -11.78 -20.21 6.03
C TRP A 8 -12.88 -20.74 6.96
N PRO A 9 -12.62 -20.86 8.28
CA PRO A 9 -13.67 -21.18 9.24
C PRO A 9 -14.86 -20.22 9.07
N ARG A 10 -16.10 -20.72 9.14
CA ARG A 10 -17.33 -19.90 8.99
C ARG A 10 -17.39 -18.70 9.94
N ASN A 11 -16.65 -18.75 11.05
CA ASN A 11 -16.57 -17.71 12.07
C ASN A 11 -15.28 -16.88 12.01
N ALA A 12 -14.43 -17.02 10.99
CA ALA A 12 -13.11 -16.36 10.94
C ALA A 12 -13.20 -14.84 11.12
N ALA A 13 -14.14 -14.17 10.44
CA ALA A 13 -14.35 -12.73 10.58
C ALA A 13 -14.84 -12.34 11.98
N SER A 14 -15.78 -13.11 12.55
CA SER A 14 -16.30 -12.87 13.90
C SER A 14 -15.22 -13.06 14.97
N ASN A 15 -14.38 -14.09 14.83
CA ASN A 15 -13.26 -14.33 15.72
C ASN A 15 -12.21 -13.22 15.62
N ALA A 16 -11.88 -12.78 14.40
CA ALA A 16 -10.96 -11.65 14.21
C ALA A 16 -11.50 -10.37 14.85
N ALA A 17 -12.79 -10.07 14.71
CA ALA A 17 -13.41 -8.91 15.33
C ALA A 17 -13.33 -8.96 16.87
N LYS A 18 -13.56 -10.12 17.48
CA LYS A 18 -13.39 -10.30 18.93
C LYS A 18 -11.96 -10.05 19.38
N LEU A 19 -10.99 -10.67 18.69
CA LEU A 19 -9.57 -10.50 19.00
C LEU A 19 -9.11 -9.04 18.89
N ILE A 20 -9.64 -8.30 17.90
CA ILE A 20 -9.36 -6.86 17.75
C ILE A 20 -9.98 -6.04 18.88
N ALA A 21 -11.21 -6.36 19.28
CA ALA A 21 -11.94 -5.62 20.32
C ALA A 21 -11.38 -5.85 21.73
N GLU A 22 -10.85 -7.05 22.00
CA GLU A 22 -10.29 -7.44 23.30
C GLU A 22 -8.78 -7.17 23.43
N ALA A 23 -8.13 -6.68 22.37
CA ALA A 23 -6.69 -6.44 22.39
C ALA A 23 -6.31 -5.23 23.26
N ASP A 24 -5.33 -5.40 24.14
CA ASP A 24 -4.71 -4.29 24.88
C ASP A 24 -3.95 -3.32 23.96
N GLY A 25 -3.56 -3.78 22.77
CA GLY A 25 -2.87 -2.98 21.75
C GLY A 25 -2.85 -3.65 20.39
N ILE A 26 -2.87 -2.83 19.33
CA ILE A 26 -2.91 -3.29 17.94
C ILE A 26 -1.70 -2.75 17.18
N ILE A 27 -0.95 -3.64 16.51
CA ILE A 27 0.09 -3.27 15.54
C ILE A 27 -0.44 -3.52 14.14
N LEU A 28 -0.55 -2.46 13.35
CA LEU A 28 -0.99 -2.52 11.96
C LEU A 28 0.21 -2.42 11.02
N THR A 29 0.56 -3.51 10.35
CA THR A 29 1.58 -3.50 9.29
C THR A 29 0.90 -3.35 7.93
N ALA A 30 1.20 -2.28 7.21
CA ALA A 30 0.64 -2.02 5.89
C ALA A 30 1.74 -1.91 4.82
N GLY A 31 1.43 -2.40 3.62
CA GLY A 31 2.23 -2.20 2.42
C GLY A 31 1.46 -1.39 1.38
N ALA A 32 2.01 -1.26 0.17
CA ALA A 32 1.38 -0.49 -0.92
C ALA A 32 -0.07 -0.92 -1.25
N GLY A 33 -0.42 -2.18 -0.94
CA GLY A 33 -1.76 -2.73 -1.15
C GLY A 33 -2.89 -1.96 -0.45
N ILE A 34 -2.63 -1.30 0.67
CA ILE A 34 -3.66 -0.50 1.37
C ILE A 34 -4.10 0.72 0.55
N GLY A 35 -3.29 1.19 -0.40
CA GLY A 35 -3.62 2.32 -1.26
C GLY A 35 -4.39 1.96 -2.52
N VAL A 36 -4.55 0.67 -2.84
CA VAL A 36 -5.12 0.21 -4.11
C VAL A 36 -6.57 0.64 -4.26
N ASP A 37 -7.36 0.52 -3.20
CA ASP A 37 -8.77 0.94 -3.18
C ASP A 37 -8.92 2.48 -3.27
N SER A 38 -7.86 3.24 -2.96
CA SER A 38 -7.78 4.69 -3.19
C SER A 38 -7.28 5.06 -4.60
N GLY A 39 -7.06 4.07 -5.48
CA GLY A 39 -6.56 4.28 -6.84
C GLY A 39 -5.04 4.44 -6.96
N LEU A 40 -4.27 4.16 -5.89
CA LEU A 40 -2.82 4.15 -5.99
C LEU A 40 -2.32 2.83 -6.59
N PRO A 41 -1.27 2.86 -7.43
CA PRO A 41 -0.68 1.64 -7.96
C PRO A 41 -0.02 0.83 -6.83
N ASP A 42 -0.21 -0.49 -6.86
CA ASP A 42 0.68 -1.40 -6.14
C ASP A 42 1.95 -1.69 -6.96
N PHE A 43 2.94 -2.30 -6.31
CA PHE A 43 4.24 -2.62 -6.91
C PHE A 43 4.48 -4.13 -6.93
N ARG A 44 3.45 -4.93 -7.24
CA ARG A 44 3.58 -6.39 -7.37
C ARG A 44 4.39 -6.73 -8.63
N GLY A 45 5.70 -6.65 -8.51
CA GLY A 45 6.65 -6.87 -9.60
C GLY A 45 6.72 -5.72 -10.61
N ASN A 46 7.57 -5.90 -11.62
CA ASN A 46 7.77 -4.90 -12.67
C ASN A 46 6.52 -4.71 -13.55
N GLU A 47 5.70 -5.75 -13.73
CA GLU A 47 4.50 -5.65 -14.57
C GLU A 47 3.45 -4.70 -13.97
N GLY A 48 3.16 -4.81 -12.66
CA GLY A 48 2.27 -3.88 -11.97
C GLY A 48 2.81 -2.45 -12.01
N PHE A 49 4.11 -2.30 -11.78
CA PHE A 49 4.79 -1.01 -11.87
C PHE A 49 4.71 -0.40 -13.28
N TRP A 50 4.99 -1.15 -14.33
CA TRP A 50 5.02 -0.66 -15.71
C TRP A 50 3.65 -0.28 -16.26
N LYS A 51 2.56 -0.86 -15.73
CA LYS A 51 1.20 -0.38 -16.02
C LYS A 51 1.01 1.07 -15.58
N ALA A 52 1.55 1.44 -14.41
CA ALA A 52 1.49 2.81 -13.90
C ALA A 52 2.54 3.75 -14.52
N TYR A 53 3.62 3.21 -15.09
CA TYR A 53 4.72 3.98 -15.67
C TYR A 53 5.13 3.47 -17.07
N PRO A 54 4.30 3.65 -18.11
CA PRO A 54 4.59 3.15 -19.46
C PRO A 54 5.90 3.68 -20.06
N ALA A 55 6.30 4.91 -19.71
CA ALA A 55 7.57 5.47 -20.15
C ALA A 55 8.79 4.73 -19.56
N LEU A 56 8.71 4.30 -18.30
CA LEU A 56 9.76 3.51 -17.65
C LEU A 56 9.78 2.07 -18.18
N ALA A 57 8.61 1.53 -18.54
CA ALA A 57 8.49 0.24 -19.22
C ALA A 57 9.25 0.24 -20.55
N LYS A 58 9.00 1.26 -21.40
CA LYS A 58 9.71 1.42 -22.69
C LYS A 58 11.23 1.57 -22.51
N ALA A 59 11.67 2.14 -21.40
CA ALA A 59 13.09 2.30 -21.07
C ALA A 59 13.71 1.05 -20.39
N GLY A 60 12.93 0.00 -20.10
CA GLY A 60 13.39 -1.18 -19.37
C GLY A 60 13.80 -0.88 -17.92
N ILE A 61 13.31 0.21 -17.34
CA ILE A 61 13.68 0.65 -15.98
C ILE A 61 12.67 0.07 -14.99
N GLY A 62 13.14 -0.83 -14.13
CA GLY A 62 12.35 -1.39 -13.02
C GLY A 62 12.22 -0.43 -11.84
N PHE A 63 11.26 -0.73 -10.94
CA PHE A 63 10.96 0.12 -9.78
C PHE A 63 12.19 0.40 -8.91
N THR A 64 12.93 -0.63 -8.53
CA THR A 64 14.13 -0.51 -7.65
C THR A 64 15.25 0.31 -8.29
N SER A 65 15.33 0.30 -9.63
CA SER A 65 16.34 1.07 -10.36
C SER A 65 16.04 2.57 -10.29
N ILE A 66 14.79 2.97 -10.58
CA ILE A 66 14.39 4.38 -10.53
C ILE A 66 14.25 4.91 -9.10
N ALA A 67 13.79 4.08 -8.16
CA ALA A 67 13.63 4.41 -6.74
C ALA A 67 14.95 4.21 -5.96
N SER A 68 16.05 4.75 -6.47
CA SER A 68 17.37 4.65 -5.84
C SER A 68 18.09 6.01 -5.83
N PRO A 69 18.98 6.29 -4.86
CA PRO A 69 19.80 7.52 -4.88
C PRO A 69 20.63 7.67 -6.16
N ARG A 70 21.01 6.55 -6.79
CA ARG A 70 21.79 6.52 -8.02
C ARG A 70 21.05 7.17 -9.19
N SER A 71 19.72 7.10 -9.24
CA SER A 71 18.94 7.71 -10.32
C SER A 71 19.01 9.24 -10.27
N PHE A 72 19.02 9.83 -9.07
CA PHE A 72 19.19 11.28 -8.91
C PHE A 72 20.57 11.77 -9.36
N GLN A 73 21.61 10.95 -9.21
CA GLN A 73 22.96 11.30 -9.65
C GLN A 73 23.15 11.13 -11.17
N ARG A 74 22.62 10.04 -11.74
CA ARG A 74 22.85 9.70 -13.16
C ARG A 74 21.84 10.34 -14.11
N THR A 75 20.59 10.43 -13.70
CA THR A 75 19.45 10.86 -14.52
C THR A 75 18.49 11.74 -13.71
N PRO A 76 18.94 12.90 -13.17
CA PRO A 76 18.18 13.72 -12.23
C PRO A 76 16.80 14.13 -12.74
N HIS A 77 16.66 14.50 -14.01
CA HIS A 77 15.37 14.88 -14.59
C HIS A 77 14.37 13.72 -14.57
N LEU A 78 14.81 12.50 -14.85
CA LEU A 78 13.95 11.31 -14.82
C LEU A 78 13.55 10.97 -13.38
N ALA A 79 14.50 11.04 -12.44
CA ALA A 79 14.24 10.80 -11.02
C ALA A 79 13.23 11.82 -10.47
N TRP A 80 13.43 13.11 -10.73
CA TRP A 80 12.48 14.15 -10.33
C TRP A 80 11.12 14.00 -11.00
N GLY A 81 11.06 13.65 -12.28
CA GLY A 81 9.80 13.35 -12.97
C GLY A 81 9.04 12.19 -12.32
N PHE A 82 9.73 11.10 -12.00
CA PHE A 82 9.15 9.94 -11.32
C PHE A 82 8.57 10.30 -9.94
N TYR A 83 9.35 10.98 -9.08
CA TYR A 83 8.88 11.34 -7.74
C TYR A 83 7.82 12.45 -7.75
N SER A 84 7.91 13.41 -8.67
CA SER A 84 6.90 14.47 -8.81
C SER A 84 5.55 13.91 -9.27
N HIS A 85 5.56 12.95 -10.20
CA HIS A 85 4.34 12.22 -10.59
C HIS A 85 3.70 11.50 -9.39
N ARG A 86 4.50 10.81 -8.57
CA ARG A 86 3.99 10.15 -7.35
C ARG A 86 3.40 11.14 -6.35
N LEU A 87 4.06 12.28 -6.14
CA LEU A 87 3.55 13.32 -5.26
C LEU A 87 2.22 13.89 -5.76
N ALA A 88 2.08 14.09 -7.08
CA ALA A 88 0.83 14.53 -7.68
C ALA A 88 -0.29 13.52 -7.42
N LEU A 89 -0.05 12.21 -7.61
CA LEU A 89 -1.01 11.15 -7.31
C LEU A 89 -1.46 11.19 -5.85
N TYR A 90 -0.52 11.29 -4.90
CA TYR A 90 -0.88 11.34 -3.47
C TYR A 90 -1.71 12.55 -3.09
N ARG A 91 -1.56 13.68 -3.80
CA ARG A 91 -2.34 14.89 -3.57
C ARG A 91 -3.73 14.85 -4.20
N SER A 92 -3.94 14.01 -5.22
CA SER A 92 -5.20 13.94 -5.95
C SER A 92 -6.15 12.85 -5.47
N ILE A 93 -5.65 11.86 -4.72
CA ILE A 93 -6.46 10.73 -4.26
C ILE A 93 -7.15 11.01 -2.91
N GLU A 94 -8.35 10.47 -2.76
CA GLU A 94 -9.07 10.42 -1.49
C GLU A 94 -8.81 9.05 -0.82
N PRO A 95 -8.50 9.00 0.49
CA PRO A 95 -8.37 7.74 1.21
C PRO A 95 -9.67 6.93 1.18
N HIS A 96 -9.60 5.64 0.84
CA HIS A 96 -10.75 4.75 0.95
C HIS A 96 -11.18 4.56 2.42
N LYS A 97 -12.42 4.10 2.62
CA LYS A 97 -13.07 3.93 3.94
C LYS A 97 -12.28 3.11 4.97
N GLY A 98 -11.34 2.27 4.54
CA GLY A 98 -10.49 1.52 5.46
C GLY A 98 -9.64 2.44 6.34
N PHE A 99 -9.14 3.56 5.79
CA PHE A 99 -8.40 4.55 6.58
C PHE A 99 -9.26 5.22 7.64
N ASP A 100 -10.54 5.47 7.38
CA ASP A 100 -11.46 6.05 8.37
C ASP A 100 -11.69 5.10 9.54
N VAL A 101 -11.78 3.79 9.28
CA VAL A 101 -11.88 2.77 10.33
C VAL A 101 -10.64 2.80 11.21
N LEU A 102 -9.44 2.83 10.62
CA LEU A 102 -8.19 2.90 11.37
C LEU A 102 -8.08 4.20 12.19
N ARG A 103 -8.48 5.33 11.59
CA ARG A 103 -8.53 6.62 12.28
C ARG A 103 -9.48 6.57 13.47
N HIS A 104 -10.64 5.95 13.32
CA HIS A 104 -11.61 5.80 14.40
C HIS A 104 -11.03 5.00 15.57
N TRP A 105 -10.33 3.89 15.30
CA TRP A 105 -9.70 3.07 16.35
C TRP A 105 -8.63 3.82 17.15
N VAL A 106 -7.93 4.77 16.54
CA VAL A 106 -6.88 5.57 17.22
C VAL A 106 -7.46 6.77 17.98
N LEU A 107 -8.60 7.30 17.55
CA LEU A 107 -9.19 8.52 18.12
C LEU A 107 -10.19 8.25 19.26
N ILE A 108 -10.61 7.02 19.47
CA ILE A 108 -11.38 6.65 20.67
C ILE A 108 -10.40 6.52 21.84
N PRO A 109 -10.49 7.35 22.89
CA PRO A 109 -9.72 7.12 24.11
C PRO A 109 -10.10 5.74 24.65
N ALA A 110 -9.11 4.94 25.04
CA ALA A 110 -9.38 3.78 25.86
C ALA A 110 -10.15 4.28 27.09
N SER A 111 -11.40 3.83 27.23
CA SER A 111 -12.18 4.05 28.45
C SER A 111 -11.48 3.26 29.56
N ILE A 112 -10.56 3.91 30.27
CA ILE A 112 -10.00 3.41 31.53
C ILE A 112 -10.99 3.74 32.64
#